data_AF-A0A0S7EXN3-F1
#
_entry.id   AF-A0A0S7EXN3-F1
#
_cell.length_a   1.000
_cell.length_b   1.000
_cell.length_c   1.000
_cell.angle_alpha   90.00
_cell.angle_beta   90.00
_cell.angle_gamma   90.00
#
_symmetry.space_group_name_H-M   'P 1'
#
loop_
_entity.id
_entity.type
_entity.pdbx_description
1 polymer ?
#
loop_
_entity_poly.entity_id
_entity_poly.type
_entity_poly.pdbx_seq_one_letter_code
_entity_poly.pdbx_strand_id
1 'polypeptide(L)'
;MAEGGEGEEEIQFLRTDDQVVLQCTASVLKEQQIKLCLSCEGFGNRLCFLETTSNAQNVPPDLAICTFILEQSLSVRALVEMLANTVEMTESSQGGGHRTLLYGHAILLRHHHSGMYLSCLTTSRSLTDKLAFDVGLQEDSIGEACWWTIHPASKQRSEGEKVRVGDDLILVSVSSERYLHLSYASGDLMVDASFMQTLWNMNPISSGCELAEGYLTGGHVLRLFHGHMDECLAIPTPEEGEEKRRTAHYEGGAVCSQARSLWRLEPLRISWSGSHMKWGVSFRIRHITTGRYLCMDDDKVLMVVDP
;
A
#
# COMPACT_ATOMS: atom_id res chain seq x y z
N MET A 1 10.81 32.41 -17.40
CA MET A 1 11.04 32.23 -15.95
C MET A 1 9.69 31.96 -15.32
N ALA A 2 9.62 30.94 -14.45
CA ALA A 2 8.50 30.50 -13.63
C ALA A 2 7.33 29.74 -14.32
N GLU A 3 7.58 28.50 -14.73
CA GLU A 3 6.56 27.42 -14.82
C GLU A 3 7.14 26.09 -14.28
N GLY A 4 7.92 26.17 -13.19
CA GLY A 4 8.59 25.00 -12.58
C GLY A 4 8.29 24.78 -11.11
N GLY A 5 7.39 25.56 -10.50
CA GLY A 5 7.20 25.58 -9.03
C GLY A 5 6.09 24.67 -8.50
N GLU A 6 4.96 24.56 -9.20
CA GLU A 6 3.78 23.89 -8.65
C GLU A 6 3.93 22.37 -8.59
N GLY A 7 4.49 21.74 -9.64
CA GLY A 7 4.71 20.29 -9.66
C GLY A 7 5.82 19.80 -8.71
N GLU A 8 6.76 20.65 -8.32
CA GLU A 8 7.80 20.29 -7.33
C GLU A 8 7.26 20.27 -5.90
N GLU A 9 6.30 21.14 -5.56
CA GLU A 9 5.63 21.10 -4.26
C GLU A 9 4.67 19.91 -4.11
N GLU A 10 4.09 19.41 -5.20
CA GLU A 10 3.23 18.22 -5.20
C GLU A 10 3.99 16.95 -4.81
N ILE A 11 5.26 16.82 -5.20
CA ILE A 11 6.05 15.61 -4.93
C ILE A 11 6.80 15.64 -3.58
N GLN A 12 6.90 16.80 -2.94
CA GLN A 12 7.68 16.98 -1.71
C GLN A 12 6.89 16.74 -0.42
N PHE A 13 5.57 16.93 -0.43
CA PHE A 13 4.73 16.85 0.75
C PHE A 13 3.62 15.83 0.57
N LEU A 14 3.30 15.11 1.63
CA LEU A 14 2.18 14.15 1.64
C LEU A 14 0.85 14.88 1.81
N ARG A 15 -0.18 14.43 1.10
CA ARG A 15 -1.51 15.03 1.07
C ARG A 15 -2.61 13.98 1.22
N THR A 16 -3.80 14.43 1.59
CA THR A 16 -4.98 13.56 1.56
C THR A 16 -5.24 13.06 0.13
N ASP A 17 -5.80 11.87 0.01
CA ASP A 17 -6.00 11.11 -1.24
C ASP A 17 -4.74 10.51 -1.88
N ASP A 18 -3.54 10.83 -1.39
CA ASP A 18 -2.32 10.14 -1.83
C ASP A 18 -2.37 8.65 -1.48
N GLN A 19 -1.88 7.83 -2.41
CA GLN A 19 -1.60 6.41 -2.15
C GLN A 19 -0.19 6.28 -1.61
N VAL A 20 -0.04 5.59 -0.48
CA VAL A 20 1.23 5.47 0.24
C VAL A 20 1.47 4.04 0.72
N VAL A 21 2.73 3.69 0.96
CA VAL A 21 3.11 2.52 1.76
C VAL A 21 3.81 2.98 3.03
N LEU A 22 3.58 2.27 4.12
CA LEU A 22 4.30 2.46 5.38
C LEU A 22 5.49 1.51 5.42
N GLN A 23 6.70 2.05 5.35
CA GLN A 23 7.94 1.28 5.33
C GLN A 23 8.71 1.47 6.64
N CYS A 24 9.23 0.40 7.23
CA CYS A 24 10.20 0.46 8.32
C CYS A 24 11.48 -0.31 7.95
N THR A 25 12.52 -0.15 8.76
CA THR A 25 13.79 -0.88 8.60
C THR A 25 14.04 -1.74 9.82
N ALA A 26 14.24 -3.04 9.60
CA ALA A 26 14.66 -3.99 10.63
C ALA A 26 16.14 -4.35 10.44
N SER A 27 16.87 -4.57 11.53
CA SER A 27 18.22 -5.13 11.48
C SER A 27 18.16 -6.63 11.74
N VAL A 28 18.46 -7.45 10.74
CA VAL A 28 18.38 -8.92 10.83
C VAL A 28 19.76 -9.51 10.54
N LEU A 29 20.30 -10.27 11.51
CA LEU A 29 21.69 -10.76 11.54
C LEU A 29 22.72 -9.61 11.45
N LYS A 30 23.98 -9.86 11.83
CA LYS A 30 25.03 -8.84 12.03
C LYS A 30 25.18 -7.92 10.79
N GLU A 31 24.52 -6.76 10.83
CA GLU A 31 24.62 -5.61 9.91
C GLU A 31 23.79 -5.63 8.61
N GLN A 32 22.86 -6.58 8.40
CA GLN A 32 21.94 -6.48 7.25
C GLN A 32 20.67 -5.73 7.64
N GLN A 33 20.50 -4.53 7.08
CA GLN A 33 19.25 -3.78 7.15
C GLN A 33 18.28 -4.27 6.07
N ILE A 34 17.09 -4.70 6.49
CA ILE A 34 16.00 -5.06 5.58
C ILE A 34 14.89 -4.03 5.66
N LYS A 35 14.33 -3.69 4.51
CA LYS A 35 13.20 -2.78 4.38
C LYS A 35 11.92 -3.58 4.26
N LEU A 36 10.92 -3.22 5.06
CA LEU A 36 9.68 -3.94 5.21
C LEU A 36 8.53 -2.96 5.04
N CYS A 37 7.49 -3.33 4.30
CA CYS A 37 6.25 -2.56 4.23
C CYS A 37 5.18 -3.20 5.10
N LEU A 38 4.38 -2.37 5.78
CA LEU A 38 3.14 -2.81 6.41
C LEU A 38 2.19 -3.33 5.32
N SER A 39 1.65 -4.52 5.52
CA SER A 39 0.72 -5.15 4.59
C SER A 39 -0.45 -5.81 5.30
N CYS A 40 -1.55 -6.04 4.58
CA CYS A 40 -2.66 -6.85 5.06
C CYS A 40 -3.47 -7.39 3.86
N GLU A 41 -3.95 -8.64 3.94
CA GLU A 41 -4.84 -9.19 2.91
C GLU A 41 -6.23 -8.52 2.97
N GLY A 42 -6.72 -8.24 4.18
CA GLY A 42 -8.05 -7.73 4.46
C GLY A 42 -9.12 -8.82 4.42
N PHE A 43 -9.44 -9.34 3.24
CA PHE A 43 -10.40 -10.43 3.11
C PHE A 43 -9.78 -11.75 3.59
N GLY A 44 -10.48 -12.47 4.46
CA GLY A 44 -9.97 -13.71 5.07
C GLY A 44 -9.08 -13.46 6.28
N ASN A 45 -8.03 -12.63 6.15
CA ASN A 45 -7.15 -12.25 7.25
C ASN A 45 -7.05 -10.73 7.41
N ARG A 46 -7.54 -10.23 8.55
CA ARG A 46 -7.56 -8.79 8.87
C ARG A 46 -6.33 -8.31 9.63
N LEU A 47 -5.40 -9.19 9.96
CA LEU A 47 -4.24 -8.82 10.76
C LEU A 47 -3.12 -8.34 9.85
N CYS A 48 -2.45 -7.28 10.26
CA CYS A 48 -1.31 -6.75 9.53
C CYS A 48 -0.09 -7.65 9.67
N PHE A 49 0.71 -7.68 8.63
CA PHE A 49 2.02 -8.35 8.58
C PHE A 49 3.01 -7.48 7.80
N LEU A 50 4.18 -8.04 7.49
CA LEU A 50 5.29 -7.33 6.86
C LEU A 50 5.67 -7.97 5.54
N GLU A 51 5.66 -7.16 4.48
CA GLU A 51 6.13 -7.53 3.15
C GLU A 51 7.56 -7.05 2.95
N THR A 52 8.47 -7.94 2.56
CA THR A 52 9.89 -7.56 2.36
C THR A 52 10.09 -6.84 1.03
N THR A 53 10.65 -5.63 1.08
CA THR A 53 10.92 -4.82 -0.11
C THR A 53 12.41 -4.64 -0.43
N SER A 54 13.31 -5.06 0.46
CA SER A 54 14.76 -4.97 0.24
C SER A 54 15.28 -5.88 -0.88
N ASN A 55 14.65 -7.03 -1.10
CA ASN A 55 15.07 -8.01 -2.12
C ASN A 55 14.24 -7.93 -3.41
N ALA A 56 13.64 -6.77 -3.70
CA ALA A 56 12.70 -6.59 -4.80
C ALA A 56 13.26 -6.90 -6.20
N GLN A 57 14.58 -7.02 -6.36
CA GLN A 57 15.22 -7.42 -7.62
C GLN A 57 15.08 -8.92 -7.88
N ASN A 58 15.10 -9.74 -6.81
CA ASN A 58 15.07 -11.20 -6.92
C ASN A 58 13.65 -11.74 -6.69
N VAL A 59 12.95 -11.21 -5.68
CA VAL A 59 11.58 -11.61 -5.34
C VAL A 59 10.69 -10.37 -5.37
N PRO A 60 9.71 -10.27 -6.28
CA PRO A 60 8.80 -9.12 -6.35
C PRO A 60 7.94 -8.99 -5.07
N PRO A 61 7.90 -7.83 -4.41
CA PRO A 61 6.99 -7.61 -3.28
C PRO A 61 5.55 -7.38 -3.74
N ASP A 62 4.57 -7.86 -2.98
CA ASP A 62 3.16 -7.60 -3.29
C ASP A 62 2.70 -6.21 -2.82
N LEU A 63 2.91 -5.22 -3.68
CA LEU A 63 2.50 -3.84 -3.37
C LEU A 63 0.98 -3.61 -3.35
N ALA A 64 0.15 -4.52 -3.88
CA ALA A 64 -1.32 -4.33 -3.83
C ALA A 64 -1.83 -4.27 -2.39
N ILE A 65 -1.33 -5.18 -1.57
CA ILE A 65 -1.72 -5.35 -0.17
C ILE A 65 -0.92 -4.47 0.80
N CYS A 66 0.07 -3.74 0.30
CA CYS A 66 0.86 -2.78 1.07
C CYS A 66 0.31 -1.36 1.00
N THR A 67 -0.58 -1.09 0.05
CA THR A 67 -0.96 0.29 -0.32
C THR A 67 -2.14 0.78 0.52
N PHE A 68 -1.99 1.96 1.09
CA PHE A 68 -3.02 2.69 1.83
C PHE A 68 -3.31 4.03 1.16
N ILE A 69 -4.52 4.53 1.32
CA ILE A 69 -4.97 5.85 0.90
C ILE A 69 -5.04 6.73 2.14
N LEU A 70 -4.46 7.92 2.06
CA LEU A 70 -4.56 8.97 3.08
C LEU A 70 -5.94 9.64 3.04
N GLU A 71 -6.96 9.01 3.61
CA GLU A 71 -8.34 9.45 3.40
C GLU A 71 -8.66 10.77 4.13
N GLN A 72 -8.18 10.93 5.36
CA GLN A 72 -8.41 12.15 6.14
C GLN A 72 -7.17 12.53 6.95
N SER A 73 -7.03 13.84 7.21
CA SER A 73 -6.07 14.41 8.15
C SER A 73 -6.74 15.56 8.92
N LEU A 74 -6.83 15.41 10.24
CA LEU A 74 -7.52 16.36 11.13
C LEU A 74 -6.59 16.71 12.31
N SER A 75 -6.72 17.94 12.82
CA SER A 75 -6.15 18.24 14.13
C SER A 75 -6.86 17.41 15.21
N VAL A 76 -6.16 17.08 16.30
CA VAL A 76 -6.76 16.29 17.40
C VAL A 76 -8.05 16.92 17.92
N ARG A 77 -8.11 18.25 18.01
CA ARG A 77 -9.32 18.96 18.42
C ARG A 77 -10.47 18.76 17.42
N ALA A 78 -10.21 18.90 16.12
CA ALA A 78 -11.23 18.67 15.10
C ALA A 78 -11.70 17.22 15.07
N LEU A 79 -10.81 16.26 15.33
CA LEU A 79 -11.18 14.85 15.47
C LEU A 79 -12.12 14.63 16.64
N VAL A 80 -11.82 15.15 17.84
CA VAL A 80 -12.69 15.02 19.02
C VAL A 80 -14.07 15.64 18.76
N GLU A 81 -14.11 16.84 18.16
CA GLU A 81 -15.36 17.49 17.78
C GLU A 81 -16.15 16.66 16.76
N MET A 82 -15.49 16.03 15.78
CA MET A 82 -16.12 15.16 14.80
C MET A 82 -16.68 13.89 15.45
N LEU A 83 -15.88 13.19 16.26
CA LEU A 83 -16.28 11.95 16.92
C LEU A 83 -17.46 12.17 17.88
N ALA A 84 -17.52 13.30 18.57
CA ALA A 84 -18.63 13.67 19.44
C ALA A 84 -19.95 13.93 18.68
N ASN A 85 -19.87 14.32 17.40
CA ASN A 85 -21.01 14.71 16.56
C ASN A 85 -21.45 13.64 15.56
N THR A 86 -20.88 12.43 15.62
CA THR A 86 -21.16 11.31 14.67
C THR A 86 -22.62 10.83 14.65
N VAL A 87 -23.48 11.29 15.56
CA VAL A 87 -24.92 11.00 15.55
C VAL A 87 -25.70 11.81 14.49
N GLU A 88 -25.14 12.91 13.96
CA GLU A 88 -25.83 13.80 13.00
C GLU A 88 -25.20 13.85 11.59
N MET A 89 -24.05 13.21 11.36
CA MET A 89 -23.22 13.40 10.17
C MET A 89 -23.21 12.22 9.17
N THR A 90 -24.33 11.52 8.95
CA THR A 90 -24.36 10.40 7.98
C THR A 90 -24.17 10.82 6.51
N GLU A 91 -24.14 12.11 6.16
CA GLU A 91 -23.89 12.55 4.77
C GLU A 91 -23.07 13.84 4.61
N SER A 92 -22.48 14.40 5.68
CA SER A 92 -21.61 15.58 5.53
C SER A 92 -20.15 15.16 5.38
N SER A 93 -19.81 14.61 4.23
CA SER A 93 -18.43 14.41 3.78
C SER A 93 -17.74 15.77 3.60
N GLN A 94 -17.36 16.41 4.71
CA GLN A 94 -16.37 17.50 4.73
C GLN A 94 -14.95 16.94 4.48
N GLY A 95 -14.80 16.06 3.47
CA GLY A 95 -13.53 15.65 2.90
C GLY A 95 -12.99 16.78 2.05
N GLY A 96 -12.51 17.84 2.70
CA GLY A 96 -12.18 19.08 2.02
C GLY A 96 -10.87 19.01 1.26
N GLY A 97 -10.88 18.56 0.01
CA GLY A 97 -9.79 18.75 -0.96
C GLY A 97 -8.44 18.13 -0.59
N HIS A 98 -7.46 18.29 -1.48
CA HIS A 98 -6.11 17.72 -1.41
C HIS A 98 -5.22 18.46 -0.37
N ARG A 99 -5.47 18.22 0.93
CA ARG A 99 -4.82 18.92 2.06
C ARG A 99 -3.46 18.30 2.38
N THR A 100 -2.46 19.15 2.59
CA THR A 100 -1.15 18.72 3.09
C THR A 100 -1.24 18.21 4.54
N LEU A 101 -0.60 17.06 4.80
CA LEU A 101 -0.45 16.50 6.14
C LEU A 101 0.44 17.38 7.00
N LEU A 102 0.06 17.54 8.28
CA LEU A 102 0.84 18.26 9.28
C LEU A 102 1.22 17.32 10.43
N TYR A 103 2.39 17.53 11.03
CA TYR A 103 2.75 16.87 12.28
C TYR A 103 1.76 17.26 13.41
N GLY A 104 1.40 16.31 14.25
CA GLY A 104 0.39 16.44 15.30
C GLY A 104 -1.05 16.21 14.84
N HIS A 105 -1.28 16.03 13.53
CA HIS A 105 -2.59 15.63 13.03
C HIS A 105 -2.84 14.14 13.23
N ALA A 106 -4.10 13.79 13.45
CA ALA A 106 -4.63 12.45 13.33
C ALA A 106 -4.97 12.16 11.85
N ILE A 107 -4.53 11.01 11.36
CA ILE A 107 -4.80 10.53 10.00
C ILE A 107 -5.65 9.27 10.01
N LEU A 108 -6.42 9.12 8.94
CA LEU A 108 -7.20 7.93 8.63
C LEU A 108 -6.59 7.24 7.40
N LEU A 109 -6.23 5.97 7.54
CA LEU A 109 -5.57 5.18 6.51
C LEU A 109 -6.52 4.10 6.01
N ARG A 110 -6.98 4.22 4.77
CA ARG A 110 -7.82 3.20 4.12
C ARG A 110 -6.98 2.28 3.27
N HIS A 111 -7.04 0.97 3.53
CA HIS A 111 -6.38 -0.04 2.73
C HIS A 111 -6.94 -0.05 1.30
N HIS A 112 -6.06 0.14 0.31
CA HIS A 112 -6.45 0.35 -1.08
C HIS A 112 -7.21 -0.86 -1.66
N HIS A 113 -6.77 -2.08 -1.34
CA HIS A 113 -7.34 -3.29 -1.93
C HIS A 113 -8.69 -3.68 -1.32
N SER A 114 -8.84 -3.60 0.00
CA SER A 114 -10.07 -4.06 0.68
C SER A 114 -11.07 -2.95 1.02
N GLY A 115 -10.65 -1.68 0.96
CA GLY A 115 -11.47 -0.53 1.38
C GLY A 115 -11.68 -0.41 2.89
N MET A 116 -11.05 -1.27 3.69
CA MET A 116 -11.09 -1.27 5.16
C MET A 116 -10.07 -0.28 5.74
N TYR A 117 -10.18 0.07 7.02
CA TYR A 117 -9.32 1.05 7.70
C TYR A 117 -8.28 0.39 8.60
N LEU A 118 -7.05 0.92 8.60
CA LEU A 118 -5.99 0.49 9.50
C LEU A 118 -6.34 0.88 10.95
N SER A 119 -6.47 -0.11 11.82
CA SER A 119 -6.93 0.06 13.19
C SER A 119 -6.04 -0.63 14.22
N CYS A 120 -5.96 -0.03 15.39
CA CYS A 120 -5.53 -0.71 16.61
C CYS A 120 -6.68 -1.59 17.11
N LEU A 121 -6.50 -2.90 17.12
CA LEU A 121 -7.51 -3.85 17.55
C LEU A 121 -7.51 -3.99 19.08
N THR A 122 -8.58 -4.57 19.63
CA THR A 122 -8.69 -4.88 21.07
C THR A 122 -8.10 -6.24 21.43
N THR A 123 -7.81 -7.08 20.42
CA THR A 123 -7.15 -8.37 20.61
C THR A 123 -5.66 -8.18 20.84
N SER A 124 -5.05 -9.15 21.52
CA SER A 124 -3.60 -9.23 21.70
C SER A 124 -3.17 -10.67 21.51
N ARG A 125 -2.25 -10.89 20.57
CA ARG A 125 -1.61 -12.21 20.32
C ARG A 125 -0.12 -12.21 20.60
N SER A 126 0.45 -11.07 21.00
CA SER A 126 1.87 -10.97 21.32
C SER A 126 2.21 -11.83 22.53
N LEU A 127 3.15 -12.75 22.36
CA LEU A 127 3.63 -13.63 23.44
C LEU A 127 4.71 -12.95 24.29
N THR A 128 5.41 -11.96 23.70
CA THR A 128 6.54 -11.26 24.31
C THR A 128 6.11 -9.98 25.02
N ASP A 129 5.12 -9.26 24.48
CA ASP A 129 4.54 -8.06 25.07
C ASP A 129 3.03 -8.21 25.28
N LYS A 130 2.64 -8.61 26.49
CA LYS A 130 1.21 -8.79 26.86
C LYS A 130 0.41 -7.49 26.88
N LEU A 131 1.08 -6.35 26.86
CA LEU A 131 0.42 -5.05 26.79
C LEU A 131 0.22 -4.62 25.34
N ALA A 132 0.92 -5.21 24.37
CA ALA A 132 0.76 -4.87 22.96
C ALA A 132 -0.60 -5.31 22.43
N PHE A 133 -1.19 -4.50 21.56
CA PHE A 133 -2.41 -4.83 20.83
C PHE A 133 -2.10 -5.23 19.39
N ASP A 134 -2.95 -6.09 18.82
CA ASP A 134 -2.86 -6.41 17.39
C ASP A 134 -3.18 -5.16 16.54
N VAL A 135 -2.49 -5.04 15.40
CA VAL A 135 -2.81 -4.06 14.36
C VAL A 135 -3.43 -4.80 13.17
N GLY A 136 -4.50 -4.24 12.61
CA GLY A 136 -5.24 -4.87 11.54
C GLY A 136 -6.23 -3.96 10.85
N LEU A 137 -7.18 -4.54 10.12
CA LEU A 137 -8.18 -3.82 9.34
C LEU A 137 -9.60 -3.94 9.91
N GLN A 138 -10.35 -2.82 9.92
CA GLN A 138 -11.77 -2.75 10.27
C GLN A 138 -12.61 -2.21 9.11
N GLU A 139 -13.87 -2.68 8.97
CA GLU A 139 -14.72 -2.31 7.83
C GLU A 139 -15.21 -0.86 7.88
N ASP A 140 -15.51 -0.37 9.08
CA ASP A 140 -15.94 1.01 9.30
C ASP A 140 -14.84 1.84 9.96
N SER A 141 -14.97 3.15 9.85
CA SER A 141 -14.08 4.13 10.49
C SER A 141 -14.71 4.71 11.77
N ILE A 142 -15.56 3.95 12.46
CA ILE A 142 -16.31 4.44 13.62
C ILE A 142 -15.41 4.42 14.86
N GLY A 143 -15.42 5.54 15.59
CA GLY A 143 -14.66 5.69 16.83
C GLY A 143 -13.17 5.97 16.58
N GLU A 144 -12.37 5.75 17.62
CA GLU A 144 -10.97 6.19 17.66
C GLU A 144 -9.97 5.14 17.14
N ALA A 145 -10.40 3.89 16.97
CA ALA A 145 -9.50 2.77 16.71
C ALA A 145 -8.74 2.85 15.39
N CYS A 146 -9.32 3.51 14.37
CA CYS A 146 -8.76 3.68 13.04
C CYS A 146 -7.90 4.95 12.88
N TRP A 147 -7.79 5.78 13.92
CA TRP A 147 -7.09 7.05 13.87
C TRP A 147 -5.68 6.94 14.45
N TRP A 148 -4.72 7.53 13.74
CA TRP A 148 -3.30 7.52 14.12
C TRP A 148 -2.74 8.94 14.08
N THR A 149 -2.12 9.43 15.15
CA THR A 149 -1.43 10.73 15.14
C THR A 149 -0.01 10.60 14.61
N ILE A 150 0.40 11.57 13.79
CA ILE A 150 1.76 11.63 13.21
C ILE A 150 2.64 12.52 14.07
N HIS A 151 3.74 11.97 14.59
CA HIS A 151 4.74 12.73 15.35
C HIS A 151 6.10 12.73 14.65
N PRO A 152 6.88 13.82 14.78
CA PRO A 152 8.21 13.89 14.20
C PRO A 152 9.18 12.97 14.95
N ALA A 153 9.99 12.21 14.21
CA ALA A 153 11.00 11.33 14.79
C ALA A 153 12.19 12.07 15.44
N SER A 154 12.40 13.34 15.07
CA SER A 154 13.53 14.14 15.56
C SER A 154 13.14 15.60 15.79
N LYS A 155 13.98 16.34 16.53
CA LYS A 155 13.81 17.77 16.82
C LYS A 155 13.99 18.69 15.60
N GLN A 156 14.24 18.15 14.41
CA GLN A 156 14.34 18.93 13.16
C GLN A 156 12.97 19.32 12.58
N ARG A 157 11.89 18.77 13.14
CA ARG A 157 10.50 19.05 12.78
C ARG A 157 9.71 19.30 14.05
N SER A 158 8.67 20.11 13.91
CA SER A 158 7.76 20.50 15.00
C SER A 158 6.32 20.18 14.62
N GLU A 159 5.46 20.03 15.63
CA GLU A 159 4.01 19.95 15.40
C GLU A 159 3.50 21.18 14.64
N GLY A 160 2.58 20.96 13.71
CA GLY A 160 2.07 21.96 12.78
C GLY A 160 2.92 22.16 11.51
N GLU A 161 4.14 21.63 11.44
CA GLU A 161 4.92 21.63 10.18
C GLU A 161 4.39 20.60 9.18
N LYS A 162 4.55 20.89 7.87
CA LYS A 162 4.17 19.98 6.78
C LYS A 162 5.04 18.72 6.79
N VAL A 163 4.41 17.56 6.67
CA VAL A 163 5.10 16.26 6.56
C VAL A 163 5.70 16.11 5.16
N ARG A 164 7.03 15.93 5.07
CA ARG A 164 7.71 15.73 3.78
C ARG A 164 7.83 14.25 3.43
N VAL A 165 7.84 13.98 2.13
CA VAL A 165 8.20 12.65 1.62
C VAL A 165 9.62 12.31 2.05
N GLY A 166 9.79 11.13 2.65
CA GLY A 166 11.07 10.65 3.17
C GLY A 166 11.40 11.07 4.60
N ASP A 167 10.54 11.84 5.27
CA ASP A 167 10.69 12.07 6.71
C ASP A 167 10.43 10.75 7.49
N ASP A 168 11.22 10.52 8.55
CA ASP A 168 10.95 9.48 9.55
C ASP A 168 9.80 9.93 10.47
N LEU A 169 8.80 9.05 10.62
CA LEU A 169 7.56 9.31 11.35
C LEU A 169 7.40 8.33 12.51
N ILE A 170 6.74 8.82 13.55
CA ILE A 170 6.20 8.00 14.64
C ILE A 170 4.68 8.07 14.52
N LEU A 171 4.02 6.91 14.45
CA LEU A 171 2.56 6.82 14.43
C LEU A 171 2.06 6.33 15.78
N VAL A 172 1.09 7.03 16.36
CA VAL A 172 0.48 6.70 17.66
C VAL A 172 -1.00 6.47 17.48
N SER A 173 -1.52 5.33 17.93
CA SER A 173 -2.95 5.05 17.93
C SER A 173 -3.68 6.00 18.87
N VAL A 174 -4.77 6.62 18.39
CA VAL A 174 -5.61 7.48 19.23
C VAL A 174 -6.33 6.67 20.32
N SER A 175 -6.81 5.46 20.00
CA SER A 175 -7.61 4.66 20.94
C SER A 175 -6.81 4.04 22.08
N SER A 176 -5.51 3.81 21.89
CA SER A 176 -4.68 3.05 22.82
C SER A 176 -3.43 3.79 23.31
N GLU A 177 -3.16 4.98 22.75
CA GLU A 177 -1.97 5.80 23.04
C GLU A 177 -0.63 5.04 22.86
N ARG A 178 -0.64 4.04 21.97
CA ARG A 178 0.50 3.16 21.69
C ARG A 178 1.04 3.41 20.30
N TYR A 179 2.34 3.19 20.14
CA TYR A 179 3.04 3.36 18.89
C TYR A 179 2.78 2.19 17.95
N LEU A 180 2.64 2.46 16.66
CA LEU A 180 2.76 1.43 15.63
C LEU A 180 4.19 0.90 15.65
N HIS A 181 4.33 -0.37 16.01
CA HIS A 181 5.60 -0.94 16.42
C HIS A 181 5.95 -2.18 15.60
N LEU A 182 7.21 -2.23 15.16
CA LEU A 182 7.84 -3.42 14.60
C LEU A 182 8.39 -4.23 15.77
N SER A 183 7.71 -5.33 16.13
CA SER A 183 8.19 -6.24 17.16
C SER A 183 8.91 -7.44 16.57
N TYR A 184 9.81 -7.99 17.39
CA TYR A 184 10.50 -9.24 17.10
C TYR A 184 10.09 -10.26 18.15
N ALA A 185 9.38 -11.29 17.74
CA ALA A 185 8.89 -12.34 18.62
C ALA A 185 9.30 -13.70 18.06
N SER A 186 10.01 -14.48 18.88
CA SER A 186 10.31 -15.90 18.60
C SER A 186 11.04 -16.18 17.26
N GLY A 187 11.78 -15.22 16.71
CA GLY A 187 12.46 -15.38 15.42
C GLY A 187 11.80 -14.65 14.26
N ASP A 188 10.56 -14.21 14.43
CA ASP A 188 9.76 -13.58 13.38
C ASP A 188 9.54 -12.10 13.68
N LEU A 189 9.53 -11.31 12.61
CA LEU A 189 9.15 -9.90 12.66
C LEU A 189 7.64 -9.79 12.49
N MET A 190 7.01 -9.00 13.36
CA MET A 190 5.58 -8.78 13.35
C MET A 190 5.26 -7.31 13.62
N VAL A 191 3.99 -6.94 13.48
CA VAL A 191 3.49 -5.59 13.76
C VAL A 191 2.49 -5.64 14.88
N ASP A 192 2.66 -4.76 15.85
CA ASP A 192 1.74 -4.55 16.96
C ASP A 192 1.66 -3.07 17.33
N ALA A 193 0.76 -2.73 18.25
CA ALA A 193 0.70 -1.43 18.90
C ALA A 193 1.27 -1.57 20.31
N SER A 194 2.45 -0.98 20.56
CA SER A 194 3.22 -1.14 21.82
C SER A 194 3.69 0.22 22.38
N PHE A 195 4.28 0.24 23.56
CA PHE A 195 4.94 1.42 24.13
C PHE A 195 6.34 1.68 23.55
N MET A 196 6.82 0.79 22.69
CA MET A 196 8.09 0.93 21.99
C MET A 196 7.91 1.61 20.64
N GLN A 197 8.75 2.61 20.35
CA GLN A 197 8.66 3.37 19.10
C GLN A 197 9.34 2.62 17.95
N THR A 198 8.78 2.76 16.76
CA THR A 198 9.42 2.36 15.49
C THR A 198 9.34 3.52 14.53
N LEU A 199 10.42 3.74 13.77
CA LEU A 199 10.45 4.76 12.72
C LEU A 199 9.82 4.18 11.46
N TRP A 200 8.84 4.91 10.93
CA TRP A 200 8.14 4.59 9.69
C TRP A 200 8.36 5.69 8.65
N ASN A 201 8.55 5.31 7.40
CA ASN A 201 8.52 6.21 6.25
C ASN A 201 7.22 6.00 5.49
N MET A 202 6.49 7.08 5.27
CA MET A 202 5.36 7.09 4.34
C MET A 202 5.87 7.41 2.94
N ASN A 203 5.99 6.36 2.12
CA ASN A 203 6.48 6.48 0.75
C ASN A 203 5.30 6.56 -0.22
N PRO A 204 5.20 7.60 -1.07
CA PRO A 204 4.12 7.72 -2.04
C PRO A 204 4.21 6.67 -3.13
N ILE A 205 3.07 6.10 -3.52
CA ILE A 205 2.87 5.17 -4.63
C ILE A 205 2.32 5.93 -5.84
N SER A 206 1.31 6.76 -5.62
CA SER A 206 0.78 7.73 -6.57
C SER A 206 0.21 8.91 -5.81
N SER A 207 0.18 10.08 -6.45
CA SER A 207 -0.50 11.23 -5.88
C SER A 207 -2.02 11.06 -5.98
N GLY A 208 -2.75 11.66 -5.05
CA GLY A 208 -4.19 11.85 -5.08
C GLY A 208 -4.65 12.96 -6.03
N CYS A 209 -3.73 13.73 -6.61
CA CYS A 209 -4.03 14.65 -7.71
C CYS A 209 -4.67 13.91 -8.89
N GLU A 210 -5.43 14.63 -9.73
CA GLU A 210 -6.04 14.09 -10.93
C GLU A 210 -4.97 13.47 -11.85
N LEU A 211 -4.87 12.14 -11.84
CA LEU A 211 -4.16 11.40 -12.86
C LEU A 211 -4.88 11.63 -14.19
N ALA A 212 -4.12 11.89 -15.25
CA ALA A 212 -4.71 12.08 -16.57
C ALA A 212 -5.59 10.88 -16.95
N GLU A 213 -6.87 11.13 -17.19
CA GLU A 213 -7.84 10.08 -17.51
C GLU A 213 -7.44 9.33 -18.78
N GLY A 214 -7.61 8.01 -18.77
CA GLY A 214 -7.29 7.14 -19.91
C GLY A 214 -5.80 6.82 -20.07
N TYR A 215 -4.91 7.32 -19.19
CA TYR A 215 -3.49 6.98 -19.22
C TYR A 215 -3.18 5.73 -18.38
N LEU A 216 -2.22 4.95 -18.85
CA LEU A 216 -1.72 3.78 -18.15
C LEU A 216 -0.81 4.19 -16.99
N THR A 217 -1.06 3.64 -15.80
CA THR A 217 -0.19 3.76 -14.63
C THR A 217 0.32 2.38 -14.22
N GLY A 218 1.38 2.35 -13.41
CA GLY A 218 1.79 1.11 -12.77
C GLY A 218 0.76 0.66 -11.72
N GLY A 219 0.69 -0.65 -11.48
CA GLY A 219 -0.29 -1.27 -10.59
C GLY A 219 -1.65 -1.56 -11.26
N HIS A 220 -1.95 -0.96 -12.42
CA HIS A 220 -3.18 -1.25 -13.16
C HIS A 220 -3.28 -2.72 -13.59
N VAL A 221 -4.51 -3.23 -13.54
CA VAL A 221 -4.90 -4.55 -14.06
C VAL A 221 -5.58 -4.37 -15.41
N LEU A 222 -5.08 -5.06 -16.43
CA LEU A 222 -5.51 -4.89 -17.81
C LEU A 222 -5.55 -6.21 -18.57
N ARG A 223 -6.08 -6.14 -19.80
CA ARG A 223 -6.01 -7.21 -20.80
C ARG A 223 -5.11 -6.77 -21.94
N LEU A 224 -4.30 -7.69 -22.46
CA LEU A 224 -3.37 -7.45 -23.55
C LEU A 224 -3.97 -8.03 -24.85
N PHE A 225 -4.54 -7.17 -25.69
CA PHE A 225 -5.17 -7.59 -26.96
C PHE A 225 -4.17 -7.63 -28.12
N HIS A 226 -4.37 -8.57 -29.05
CA HIS A 226 -3.57 -8.69 -30.26
C HIS A 226 -4.34 -8.23 -31.52
N GLY A 227 -3.87 -7.14 -32.12
CA GLY A 227 -4.44 -6.62 -33.36
C GLY A 227 -5.86 -6.07 -33.20
N HIS A 228 -6.63 -6.07 -34.29
CA HIS A 228 -8.05 -5.71 -34.29
C HIS A 228 -8.96 -6.90 -33.99
N MET A 229 -8.38 -8.07 -33.70
CA MET A 229 -9.13 -9.27 -33.35
C MET A 229 -9.39 -9.27 -31.85
N ASP A 230 -10.54 -9.79 -31.42
CA ASP A 230 -10.88 -10.00 -30.02
C ASP A 230 -10.10 -11.20 -29.45
N GLU A 231 -8.78 -11.16 -29.57
CA GLU A 231 -7.82 -12.10 -29.02
C GLU A 231 -7.00 -11.41 -27.93
N CYS A 232 -6.90 -12.04 -26.76
CA CYS A 232 -6.14 -11.50 -25.64
C CYS A 232 -5.18 -12.54 -25.05
N LEU A 233 -4.10 -12.05 -24.44
CA LEU A 233 -3.12 -12.90 -23.77
C LEU A 233 -3.76 -13.54 -22.53
N ALA A 234 -3.69 -14.86 -22.43
CA ALA A 234 -4.24 -15.63 -21.33
C ALA A 234 -3.40 -16.88 -21.02
N ILE A 235 -3.72 -17.53 -19.90
CA ILE A 235 -3.23 -18.87 -19.58
C ILE A 235 -4.35 -19.92 -19.71
N PRO A 236 -4.00 -21.20 -19.94
CA PRO A 236 -4.98 -22.30 -19.91
C PRO A 236 -5.77 -22.39 -18.61
N THR A 237 -6.92 -23.07 -18.69
CA THR A 237 -7.77 -23.30 -17.52
C THR A 237 -7.12 -24.28 -16.52
N PRO A 238 -7.53 -24.27 -15.23
CA PRO A 238 -7.07 -25.23 -14.24
C PRO A 238 -7.24 -26.71 -14.65
N GLU A 239 -8.28 -27.00 -15.43
CA GLU A 239 -8.66 -28.35 -15.88
C GLU A 239 -7.63 -28.98 -16.83
N GLU A 240 -6.84 -28.15 -17.51
CA GLU A 240 -5.85 -28.59 -18.50
C GLU A 240 -4.51 -29.02 -17.88
N GLY A 241 -4.35 -28.87 -16.56
CA GLY A 241 -3.17 -29.29 -15.80
C GLY A 241 -2.12 -28.20 -15.58
N GLU A 242 -1.39 -28.29 -14.47
CA GLU A 242 -0.44 -27.25 -14.01
C GLU A 242 0.70 -26.97 -14.98
N GLU A 243 1.18 -27.99 -15.71
CA GLU A 243 2.27 -27.82 -16.68
C GLU A 243 1.84 -26.93 -17.85
N LYS A 244 0.63 -27.15 -18.39
CA LYS A 244 0.09 -26.30 -19.47
C LYS A 244 -0.17 -24.87 -19.00
N ARG A 245 -0.60 -24.69 -17.74
CA ARG A 245 -0.79 -23.36 -17.12
C ARG A 245 0.48 -22.52 -16.99
N ARG A 246 1.65 -23.08 -17.30
CA ARG A 246 2.91 -22.32 -17.37
C ARG A 246 3.10 -21.60 -18.69
N THR A 247 2.32 -21.88 -19.74
CA THR A 247 2.49 -21.24 -21.05
C THR A 247 1.41 -20.17 -21.27
N ALA A 248 1.82 -18.97 -21.69
CA ALA A 248 0.90 -17.90 -22.07
C ALA A 248 0.69 -17.86 -23.59
N HIS A 249 -0.54 -17.66 -24.04
CA HIS A 249 -0.88 -17.63 -25.47
C HIS A 249 -2.04 -16.65 -25.73
N TYR A 250 -2.22 -16.27 -27.00
CA TYR A 250 -3.38 -15.50 -27.42
C TYR A 250 -4.55 -16.43 -27.66
N GLU A 251 -5.68 -16.11 -27.04
CA GLU A 251 -6.94 -16.84 -27.18
C GLU A 251 -8.07 -15.82 -27.44
N GLY A 252 -8.98 -16.16 -28.34
CA GLY A 252 -10.14 -15.34 -28.67
C GLY A 252 -11.42 -15.75 -27.96
N GLY A 253 -12.44 -14.91 -28.07
CA GLY A 253 -13.79 -15.24 -27.58
C GLY A 253 -13.98 -14.96 -26.09
N ALA A 254 -14.60 -15.91 -25.37
CA ALA A 254 -15.05 -15.69 -23.98
C ALA A 254 -13.92 -15.37 -23.00
N VAL A 255 -12.68 -15.75 -23.30
CA VAL A 255 -11.51 -15.44 -22.47
C VAL A 255 -11.30 -13.92 -22.28
N CYS A 256 -11.70 -13.12 -23.27
CA CYS A 256 -11.60 -11.65 -23.24
C CYS A 256 -12.46 -10.99 -22.15
N SER A 257 -13.36 -11.74 -21.51
CA SER A 257 -14.15 -11.31 -20.35
C SER A 257 -13.86 -12.13 -19.09
N GLN A 258 -12.94 -13.09 -19.13
CA GLN A 258 -12.58 -13.95 -18.00
C GLN A 258 -11.41 -13.40 -17.18
N ALA A 259 -11.21 -13.94 -15.98
CA ALA A 259 -10.16 -13.53 -15.06
C ALA A 259 -8.76 -14.04 -15.45
N ARG A 260 -8.68 -15.14 -16.23
CA ARG A 260 -7.42 -15.75 -16.71
C ARG A 260 -6.69 -14.94 -17.79
N SER A 261 -7.26 -13.81 -18.20
CA SER A 261 -6.65 -12.86 -19.13
C SER A 261 -6.25 -11.54 -18.45
N LEU A 262 -6.33 -11.49 -17.11
CA LEU A 262 -6.03 -10.28 -16.34
C LEU A 262 -4.57 -10.27 -15.91
N TRP A 263 -3.89 -9.18 -16.25
CA TRP A 263 -2.46 -8.97 -15.99
C TRP A 263 -2.26 -7.64 -15.28
N ARG A 264 -1.39 -7.63 -14.26
CA ARG A 264 -0.98 -6.41 -13.56
C ARG A 264 0.39 -5.97 -14.00
N LEU A 265 0.55 -4.67 -14.24
CA LEU A 265 1.86 -4.08 -14.53
C LEU A 265 2.54 -3.64 -13.22
N GLU A 266 3.77 -4.09 -12.99
CA GLU A 266 4.50 -3.79 -11.76
C GLU A 266 5.87 -3.19 -12.08
N PRO A 267 6.01 -1.84 -12.08
CA PRO A 267 7.29 -1.18 -12.30
C PRO A 267 8.38 -1.64 -11.33
N LEU A 268 9.63 -1.60 -11.78
CA LEU A 268 10.79 -2.03 -10.97
C LEU A 268 11.22 -0.98 -9.92
N ARG A 269 10.26 -0.46 -9.15
CA ARG A 269 10.46 0.49 -8.05
C ARG A 269 9.33 0.37 -7.03
N ILE A 270 9.56 0.81 -5.79
CA ILE A 270 8.52 0.84 -4.74
C ILE A 270 7.81 2.19 -4.76
N SER A 271 8.52 3.26 -4.38
CA SER A 271 7.99 4.62 -4.43
C SER A 271 7.67 5.03 -5.86
N TRP A 272 6.55 5.72 -6.05
CA TRP A 272 6.02 6.14 -7.34
C TRP A 272 5.78 4.98 -8.32
N SER A 273 5.54 3.77 -7.82
CA SER A 273 5.18 2.62 -8.67
C SER A 273 3.81 2.80 -9.35
N GLY A 274 2.91 3.61 -8.79
CA GLY A 274 1.61 3.97 -9.38
C GLY A 274 1.64 5.20 -10.30
N SER A 275 2.82 5.70 -10.68
CA SER A 275 2.92 6.82 -11.63
C SER A 275 2.64 6.39 -13.08
N HIS A 276 2.41 7.37 -13.95
CA HIS A 276 2.21 7.14 -15.38
C HIS A 276 3.34 6.32 -16.00
N MET A 277 2.96 5.27 -16.72
CA MET A 277 3.87 4.43 -17.49
C MET A 277 4.38 5.20 -18.70
N LYS A 278 5.70 5.21 -18.87
CA LYS A 278 6.38 5.82 -20.02
C LYS A 278 6.96 4.73 -20.91
N TRP A 279 7.08 5.03 -22.20
CA TRP A 279 7.77 4.15 -23.14
C TRP A 279 9.22 3.89 -22.69
N GLY A 280 9.69 2.65 -22.85
CA GLY A 280 11.06 2.24 -22.50
C GLY A 280 11.31 2.00 -21.00
N VAL A 281 10.29 2.10 -20.15
CA VAL A 281 10.41 1.76 -18.72
C VAL A 281 10.31 0.25 -18.53
N SER A 282 11.20 -0.33 -17.71
CA SER A 282 11.15 -1.74 -17.31
C SER A 282 10.09 -1.99 -16.23
N PHE A 283 9.34 -3.07 -16.39
CA PHE A 283 8.31 -3.53 -15.45
C PHE A 283 8.14 -5.04 -15.53
N ARG A 284 7.54 -5.61 -14.48
CA ARG A 284 7.06 -6.99 -14.43
C ARG A 284 5.60 -7.06 -14.85
N ILE A 285 5.18 -8.21 -15.36
CA ILE A 285 3.78 -8.49 -15.69
C ILE A 285 3.33 -9.67 -14.83
N ARG A 286 2.42 -9.43 -13.89
CA ARG A 286 1.90 -10.46 -12.98
C ARG A 286 0.54 -10.94 -13.46
N HIS A 287 0.36 -12.26 -13.54
CA HIS A 287 -0.94 -12.86 -13.80
C HIS A 287 -1.78 -12.87 -12.52
N ILE A 288 -2.97 -12.27 -12.54
CA ILE A 288 -3.74 -12.02 -11.31
C ILE A 288 -4.17 -13.29 -10.59
N THR A 289 -4.71 -14.27 -11.32
CA THR A 289 -5.35 -15.43 -10.66
C THR A 289 -4.36 -16.48 -10.19
N THR A 290 -3.14 -16.51 -10.73
CA THR A 290 -2.08 -17.44 -10.29
C THR A 290 -1.02 -16.78 -9.44
N GLY A 291 -0.93 -15.44 -9.44
CA GLY A 291 0.15 -14.71 -8.78
C GLY A 291 1.52 -14.84 -9.44
N ARG A 292 1.62 -15.57 -10.56
CA ARG A 292 2.87 -15.84 -11.32
C ARG A 292 3.25 -14.66 -12.23
N TYR A 293 4.51 -14.60 -12.62
CA TYR A 293 5.08 -13.54 -13.46
C TYR A 293 5.38 -14.03 -14.88
N LEU A 294 5.05 -13.21 -15.86
CA LEU A 294 5.39 -13.45 -17.26
C LEU A 294 6.91 -13.38 -17.45
N CYS A 295 7.47 -14.40 -18.08
CA CYS A 295 8.90 -14.54 -18.37
C CYS A 295 9.09 -15.14 -19.76
N MET A 296 10.25 -14.89 -20.36
CA MET A 296 10.69 -15.57 -21.58
C MET A 296 11.86 -16.46 -21.21
N ASP A 297 11.78 -17.74 -21.53
CA ASP A 297 12.86 -18.69 -21.27
C ASP A 297 13.96 -18.63 -22.35
N ASP A 298 14.99 -19.47 -22.18
CA ASP A 298 16.12 -19.55 -23.10
C ASP A 298 15.72 -20.00 -24.52
N ASP A 299 14.64 -20.77 -24.63
CA ASP A 299 14.05 -21.24 -25.89
C ASP A 299 13.10 -20.21 -26.54
N LYS A 300 12.99 -19.01 -25.95
CA LYS A 300 12.12 -17.90 -26.38
C LYS A 300 10.62 -18.23 -26.31
N VAL A 301 10.24 -19.13 -25.41
CA VAL A 301 8.85 -19.45 -25.10
C VAL A 301 8.36 -18.51 -24.00
N LEU A 302 7.15 -17.98 -24.18
CA LEU A 302 6.51 -17.11 -23.21
C LEU A 302 5.83 -17.96 -22.11
N MET A 303 6.35 -17.86 -20.90
CA MET A 303 5.89 -18.63 -19.75
C MET A 303 5.48 -17.76 -18.57
N VAL A 304 4.79 -18.37 -17.60
CA VAL A 304 4.56 -17.78 -16.27
C VAL A 304 5.30 -18.58 -15.20
N VAL A 305 6.05 -17.87 -14.37
CA VAL A 305 6.92 -18.44 -13.31
C VAL A 305 6.50 -17.94 -11.93
N ASP A 306 6.79 -18.72 -10.91
CA ASP A 306 6.50 -18.32 -9.53
C ASP A 306 7.38 -17.09 -9.11
N PRO A 307 6.96 -16.32 -8.09
CA PRO A 307 7.67 -15.12 -7.61
C PRO A 307 9.11 -15.36 -7.12
#